data_AF-A0A3M1B4K4-F1
#
_entry.id   AF-A0A3M1B4K4-F1
#
_cell.length_a   1.000
_cell.length_b   1.000
_cell.length_c   1.000
_cell.angle_alpha   90.00
_cell.angle_beta   90.00
_cell.angle_gamma   90.00
#
_symmetry.space_group_name_H-M   'P 1'
#
loop_
_entity.id
_entity.type
_entity.pdbx_description
1 polymer ?
#
loop_
_entity_poly.entity_id
_entity_poly.type
_entity_poly.pdbx_seq_one_letter_code
_entity_poly.pdbx_strand_id
1 'polypeptide(L)'
;MGVWAMPVQVKYCDKCKKKIPMRELQHKEAVEYKDYSFCKSCFQKMPEKIQSKIQHKLKLSTLSSKKGSPRASHSCSGPSGHFLKSAKRSSFSHLPAQDASQSFTSGEITTFLEKKFAPSSPSPQPASSPALSPPPSKRFPLWFGGALGIFVVLIAFFLLWPSSPSSKQQWQERYLQALRYQRSHPTDYEGQKKRFLSLLSSAPSPRWREEVRFQLLRLTTSTSSSPNTALPSPQTKEAPRPKGEKTKKPLHKPFRNFRRFRNSKNFTPSSARNSRDIQDAPYVGSKFKYHRRSCRAVKRIKKWNLRYFSTKEEAEKAGKKPCRACKP
;
A
#
# COMPACT_ATOMS: atom_id res chain seq x y z
N MET A 1 3.27 32.88 1.26
CA MET A 1 2.81 31.50 1.48
C MET A 1 3.10 30.69 0.22
N GLY A 2 4.09 29.80 0.24
CA GLY A 2 4.41 28.97 -0.93
C GLY A 2 3.46 27.77 -1.00
N VAL A 3 2.71 27.64 -2.10
CA VAL A 3 1.87 26.46 -2.35
C VAL A 3 2.80 25.33 -2.77
N TRP A 4 3.04 24.37 -1.87
CA TRP A 4 3.78 23.16 -2.21
C TRP A 4 2.88 22.27 -3.08
N ALA A 5 3.11 22.31 -4.40
CA ALA A 5 2.46 21.39 -5.32
C ALA A 5 2.86 19.95 -4.95
N MET A 6 1.90 19.14 -4.50
CA MET A 6 2.17 17.73 -4.26
C MET A 6 2.59 17.06 -5.57
N PRO A 7 3.60 16.18 -5.58
CA PRO A 7 4.01 15.48 -6.77
C PRO A 7 2.83 14.66 -7.29
N VAL A 8 2.33 15.04 -8.47
CA VAL A 8 1.23 14.34 -9.13
C VAL A 8 1.72 12.93 -9.47
N GLN A 9 1.20 11.93 -8.74
CA GLN A 9 1.51 10.54 -9.04
C GLN A 9 1.01 10.19 -10.44
N VAL A 10 1.94 9.89 -11.34
CA VAL A 10 1.64 9.47 -12.70
C VAL A 10 1.63 7.95 -12.77
N LYS A 11 0.55 7.35 -13.28
CA LYS A 11 0.49 5.91 -13.59
C LYS A 11 0.64 5.68 -15.09
N TYR A 12 1.13 4.49 -15.46
CA TYR A 12 1.35 4.09 -16.84
C TYR A 12 0.64 2.78 -17.12
N CYS A 13 -0.04 2.69 -18.27
CA CYS A 13 -0.70 1.46 -18.65
C CYS A 13 0.30 0.31 -18.78
N ASP A 14 0.06 -0.81 -18.09
CA ASP A 14 0.98 -1.95 -18.11
C ASP A 14 1.15 -2.58 -19.49
N LYS A 15 0.12 -2.46 -20.35
CA LYS A 15 0.08 -3.06 -21.68
C LYS A 15 0.68 -2.16 -22.76
N CYS A 16 0.23 -0.91 -22.88
CA CYS A 16 0.69 0.00 -23.95
C CYS A 16 1.68 1.07 -23.48
N LYS A 17 2.01 1.13 -22.19
CA LYS A 17 2.90 2.13 -21.57
C LYS A 17 2.46 3.59 -21.73
N LYS A 18 1.25 3.85 -22.23
CA LYS A 18 0.67 5.20 -22.28
C LYS A 18 0.46 5.73 -20.86
N LYS A 19 0.83 6.99 -20.64
CA LYS A 19 0.56 7.73 -19.40
C LYS A 19 -0.95 7.80 -19.17
N ILE A 20 -1.39 7.40 -17.97
CA ILE A 20 -2.79 7.46 -17.54
C ILE A 20 -2.91 8.66 -16.60
N PRO A 21 -3.65 9.72 -16.97
CA PRO A 21 -3.89 10.85 -16.08
C PRO A 21 -4.78 10.41 -14.91
N MET A 22 -4.55 10.96 -13.72
CA MET A 22 -5.31 10.62 -12.51
C MET A 22 -6.82 10.86 -12.65
N ARG A 23 -7.23 11.84 -13.48
CA ARG A 23 -8.65 12.10 -13.78
C ARG A 23 -9.31 10.89 -14.45
N GLU A 24 -8.64 10.23 -15.40
CA GLU A 24 -9.18 9.02 -16.05
C GLU A 24 -9.38 7.86 -15.05
N LEU A 25 -8.52 7.73 -14.03
CA LEU A 25 -8.69 6.73 -12.97
C LEU A 25 -9.89 7.07 -12.07
N GLN A 26 -10.07 8.34 -11.73
CA GLN A 26 -11.19 8.81 -10.89
C GLN A 26 -12.55 8.67 -11.61
N HIS A 27 -12.59 8.95 -12.91
CA HIS A 27 -13.80 8.81 -13.74
C HIS A 27 -14.07 7.37 -14.19
N LYS A 28 -13.30 6.38 -13.71
CA LYS A 28 -13.42 4.95 -14.09
C LYS A 28 -13.22 4.70 -15.59
N GLU A 29 -12.51 5.58 -16.27
CA GLU A 29 -12.11 5.40 -17.67
C GLU A 29 -10.86 4.52 -17.79
N ALA A 30 -10.02 4.53 -16.75
CA ALA A 30 -8.95 3.58 -16.56
C ALA A 30 -9.27 2.60 -15.42
N VAL A 31 -8.73 1.38 -15.51
CA VAL A 31 -8.97 0.32 -14.54
C VAL A 31 -7.68 0.01 -13.79
N GLU A 32 -7.71 0.17 -12.47
CA GLU A 32 -6.66 -0.27 -11.58
C GLU A 32 -7.07 -1.57 -10.89
N TYR A 33 -6.22 -2.59 -10.99
CA TYR A 33 -6.48 -3.89 -10.36
C TYR A 33 -5.19 -4.47 -9.78
N LYS A 34 -5.16 -4.57 -8.44
CA LYS A 34 -3.95 -4.85 -7.66
C LYS A 34 -2.92 -3.75 -7.87
N ASP A 35 -1.81 -4.07 -8.53
CA ASP A 35 -0.71 -3.15 -8.84
C ASP A 35 -0.58 -2.89 -10.35
N TYR A 36 -1.60 -3.30 -11.13
CA TYR A 36 -1.64 -3.10 -12.57
C TYR A 36 -2.65 -2.02 -12.93
N SER A 37 -2.28 -1.15 -13.86
CA SER A 37 -3.15 -0.11 -14.40
C SER A 37 -3.33 -0.29 -15.91
N PHE A 38 -4.58 -0.21 -16.37
CA PHE A 38 -4.95 -0.38 -17.77
C PHE A 38 -5.73 0.83 -18.26
N CYS A 39 -5.32 1.41 -19.38
CA CYS A 39 -6.14 2.41 -20.06
C CYS A 39 -7.38 1.76 -20.67
N LYS A 40 -8.42 2.57 -20.94
CA LYS A 40 -9.72 2.13 -21.49
C LYS A 40 -9.58 1.18 -22.67
N SER A 41 -8.78 1.57 -23.66
CA SER A 41 -8.58 0.80 -24.90
C SER A 41 -7.86 -0.53 -24.66
N CYS A 42 -6.86 -0.57 -23.77
CA CYS A 42 -6.17 -1.81 -23.44
C CYS A 42 -7.05 -2.76 -22.63
N PHE A 43 -7.92 -2.23 -21.77
CA PHE A 43 -8.87 -3.01 -20.98
C PHE A 43 -9.96 -3.63 -21.88
N GLN A 44 -10.55 -2.85 -22.80
CA GLN A 44 -11.55 -3.34 -23.76
C GLN A 44 -10.99 -4.42 -24.71
N LYS A 45 -9.69 -4.37 -25.03
CA LYS A 45 -9.00 -5.41 -25.82
C LYS A 45 -8.69 -6.69 -25.04
N MET A 46 -9.04 -6.79 -23.75
CA MET A 46 -8.85 -8.04 -22.99
C MET A 46 -9.98 -9.03 -23.27
N PRO A 47 -9.75 -10.34 -23.13
CA PRO A 47 -10.84 -11.32 -23.16
C PRO A 47 -11.93 -11.00 -22.13
N GLU A 48 -13.20 -11.11 -22.51
CA GLU A 48 -14.35 -10.78 -21.64
C GLU A 48 -14.28 -11.47 -20.27
N LYS A 49 -13.87 -12.75 -20.25
CA LYS A 49 -13.67 -13.52 -19.01
C LYS A 49 -12.72 -12.84 -18.02
N ILE A 50 -11.69 -12.15 -18.51
CA ILE A 50 -10.76 -11.38 -17.68
C ILE A 50 -11.40 -10.07 -17.24
N GLN A 51 -12.05 -9.35 -18.16
CA GLN A 51 -12.75 -8.10 -17.86
C GLN A 51 -13.80 -8.29 -16.75
N SER A 52 -14.68 -9.30 -16.89
CA SER A 52 -15.72 -9.59 -15.89
C SER A 52 -15.11 -9.97 -14.53
N LYS A 53 -13.98 -10.69 -14.52
CA LYS A 53 -13.30 -11.07 -13.27
C LYS A 53 -12.69 -9.85 -12.56
N ILE A 54 -12.15 -8.90 -13.31
CA ILE A 54 -11.61 -7.65 -12.77
C ILE A 54 -12.77 -6.78 -12.24
N GLN A 55 -13.80 -6.57 -13.04
CA GLN A 55 -14.98 -5.78 -12.65
C GLN A 55 -15.70 -6.37 -11.43
N HIS A 56 -15.88 -7.69 -11.38
CA HIS A 56 -16.50 -8.35 -10.23
C HIS A 56 -15.70 -8.12 -8.94
N LYS A 57 -14.37 -8.23 -9.00
CA LYS A 57 -13.53 -7.98 -7.82
C LYS A 57 -13.52 -6.52 -7.39
N LEU A 58 -13.58 -5.58 -8.33
CA LEU A 58 -13.72 -4.17 -8.01
C LEU A 58 -15.07 -3.87 -7.34
N LYS A 59 -16.15 -4.50 -7.81
CA LYS A 59 -17.46 -4.41 -7.17
C LYS A 59 -17.42 -4.97 -5.74
N LEU A 60 -16.79 -6.13 -5.54
CA LEU A 60 -16.62 -6.71 -4.20
C LEU A 60 -15.79 -5.82 -3.26
N SER A 61 -14.70 -5.19 -3.73
CA SER A 61 -13.93 -4.27 -2.88
C SER A 61 -14.75 -3.04 -2.49
N THR A 62 -15.55 -2.49 -3.41
CA THR A 62 -16.44 -1.35 -3.07
C THR A 62 -17.51 -1.71 -2.05
N LEU A 63 -18.05 -2.93 -2.10
CA LEU A 63 -19.03 -3.42 -1.13
C LEU A 63 -18.39 -3.71 0.24
N SER A 64 -17.16 -4.24 0.25
CA SER A 64 -16.42 -4.50 1.49
C SER A 64 -16.07 -3.20 2.22
N SER A 65 -15.74 -2.12 1.51
CA SER A 65 -15.49 -0.82 2.11
C SER A 65 -16.75 -0.16 2.68
N LYS A 66 -17.94 -0.50 2.15
CA LYS A 66 -19.21 0.07 2.61
C LYS A 66 -19.80 -0.66 3.81
N LYS A 67 -19.39 -1.90 4.08
CA LYS A 67 -19.87 -2.73 5.20
C LYS A 67 -19.10 -2.47 6.50
N GLY A 68 -18.85 -1.20 6.80
CA GLY A 68 -18.42 -0.76 8.12
C GLY A 68 -19.48 -1.18 9.15
N SER A 69 -19.04 -1.88 10.19
CA SER A 69 -19.84 -2.47 11.26
C SER A 69 -20.94 -1.52 11.78
N PRO A 70 -22.23 -1.89 11.75
CA PRO A 70 -23.21 -1.20 12.58
C PRO A 70 -22.80 -1.43 14.04
N ARG A 71 -22.32 -0.38 14.71
CA ARG A 71 -21.97 -0.43 16.11
C ARG A 71 -23.29 -0.40 16.88
N ALA A 72 -23.59 -1.48 17.61
CA ALA A 72 -24.68 -1.51 18.57
C ALA A 72 -24.44 -0.39 19.59
N SER A 73 -25.30 0.63 19.57
CA SER A 73 -25.39 1.64 20.61
C SER A 73 -26.04 1.02 21.84
N HIS A 74 -25.23 0.56 22.79
CA HIS A 74 -25.70 0.35 24.16
C HIS A 74 -25.91 1.73 24.79
N SER A 75 -27.18 2.14 24.90
CA SER A 75 -27.61 3.26 25.73
C SER A 75 -27.61 2.81 27.19
N CYS A 76 -26.66 3.29 27.97
CA CYS A 76 -26.76 3.29 29.43
C CYS A 76 -27.41 4.62 29.85
N SER A 77 -28.65 4.53 30.29
CA SER A 77 -29.36 5.56 31.05
C SER A 77 -28.72 5.71 32.44
N GLY A 78 -28.46 6.95 32.85
CA GLY A 78 -28.04 7.32 34.20
C GLY A 78 -28.45 8.77 34.50
N PRO A 79 -28.80 9.10 35.76
CA PRO A 79 -29.85 10.08 36.04
C PRO A 79 -29.34 11.51 36.30
N SER A 80 -30.34 12.39 36.17
CA SER A 80 -30.44 13.81 36.50
C SER A 80 -29.80 14.27 37.82
N GLY A 81 -29.14 15.43 37.76
CA GLY A 81 -28.78 16.27 38.91
C GLY A 81 -28.68 17.74 38.49
N HIS A 82 -29.53 18.57 39.10
CA HIS A 82 -29.60 20.03 39.01
C HIS A 82 -28.27 20.75 39.33
N PHE A 83 -27.99 21.91 38.70
CA PHE A 83 -27.85 23.21 39.42
C PHE A 83 -27.54 24.44 38.50
N LEU A 84 -28.38 25.47 38.70
CA LEU A 84 -28.20 26.94 38.68
C LEU A 84 -27.47 27.74 37.56
N LYS A 85 -28.29 28.56 36.89
CA LYS A 85 -28.33 30.05 36.79
C LYS A 85 -27.09 30.89 36.41
N SER A 86 -27.41 31.88 35.54
CA SER A 86 -26.81 33.22 35.36
C SER A 86 -25.55 33.27 34.47
N ALA A 87 -25.34 34.21 33.54
CA ALA A 87 -25.99 35.49 33.20
C ALA A 87 -25.54 35.99 31.80
N LYS A 88 -26.25 37.03 31.32
CA LYS A 88 -25.79 38.20 30.54
C LYS A 88 -25.39 38.08 29.06
N ARG A 89 -26.29 38.64 28.23
CA ARG A 89 -26.08 39.65 27.17
C ARG A 89 -24.68 39.74 26.54
N SER A 90 -24.63 39.62 25.22
CA SER A 90 -24.24 40.76 24.37
C SER A 90 -24.69 40.55 22.93
N SER A 91 -25.42 41.55 22.44
CA SER A 91 -25.76 41.82 21.06
C SER A 91 -24.52 41.89 20.18
N PHE A 92 -24.53 41.28 19.00
CA PHE A 92 -23.73 41.76 17.87
C PHE A 92 -24.48 41.54 16.57
N SER A 93 -24.46 42.59 15.78
CA SER A 93 -25.19 42.85 14.56
C SER A 93 -24.38 42.46 13.32
N HIS A 94 -25.12 42.11 12.26
CA HIS A 94 -24.90 42.46 10.86
C HIS A 94 -23.82 41.76 9.99
N LEU A 95 -24.31 41.30 8.83
CA LEU A 95 -23.76 41.37 7.44
C LEU A 95 -23.29 40.07 6.74
N PRO A 96 -23.38 40.03 5.38
CA PRO A 96 -24.16 39.02 4.68
C PRO A 96 -23.34 38.08 3.78
N ALA A 97 -24.07 37.10 3.24
CA ALA A 97 -23.64 36.15 2.21
C ALA A 97 -23.13 36.86 0.94
N GLN A 98 -21.98 36.41 0.44
CA GLN A 98 -21.52 36.68 -0.91
C GLN A 98 -21.72 35.42 -1.77
N ASP A 99 -22.60 35.55 -2.75
CA ASP A 99 -22.71 34.68 -3.90
C ASP A 99 -21.48 34.84 -4.80
N ALA A 100 -20.85 33.73 -5.16
CA ALA A 100 -19.84 33.68 -6.20
C ALA A 100 -20.22 32.61 -7.23
N SER A 101 -21.07 33.02 -8.18
CA SER A 101 -21.26 32.37 -9.46
C SER A 101 -20.09 32.75 -10.38
N GLN A 102 -19.24 31.80 -10.74
CA GLN A 102 -18.32 31.94 -11.87
C GLN A 102 -18.64 30.88 -12.92
N SER A 103 -19.30 31.35 -13.96
CA SER A 103 -19.49 30.69 -15.24
C SER A 103 -18.15 30.54 -15.96
N PHE A 104 -17.86 29.31 -16.37
CA PHE A 104 -16.80 29.00 -17.33
C PHE A 104 -17.26 29.38 -18.74
N THR A 105 -16.53 30.25 -19.41
CA THR A 105 -16.56 30.35 -20.88
C THR A 105 -15.33 29.68 -21.46
N SER A 106 -15.62 28.86 -22.46
CA SER A 106 -14.74 28.05 -23.29
C SER A 106 -14.37 28.76 -24.59
N GLY A 107 -13.17 28.46 -25.10
CA GLY A 107 -12.65 28.82 -26.43
C GLY A 107 -11.17 29.23 -26.29
N GLU A 108 -10.22 28.92 -27.15
CA GLU A 108 -10.13 28.21 -28.43
C GLU A 108 -8.63 27.85 -28.59
N ILE A 109 -8.24 26.62 -28.96
CA ILE A 109 -7.68 26.22 -30.28
C ILE A 109 -6.73 27.28 -30.88
N THR A 110 -5.41 27.06 -31.03
CA THR A 110 -4.82 26.37 -32.19
C THR A 110 -3.27 26.35 -32.11
N THR A 111 -2.70 25.22 -32.57
CA THR A 111 -1.45 24.98 -33.33
C THR A 111 -0.25 25.91 -33.17
N PHE A 112 0.97 25.34 -33.05
CA PHE A 112 2.05 25.54 -34.04
C PHE A 112 3.35 24.75 -33.72
N LEU A 113 3.98 24.27 -34.79
CA LEU A 113 5.41 23.95 -35.00
C LEU A 113 6.06 22.71 -34.36
N GLU A 114 5.87 21.61 -35.08
CA GLU A 114 6.92 20.77 -35.67
C GLU A 114 8.32 21.41 -35.82
N LYS A 115 9.37 20.81 -35.24
CA LYS A 115 10.72 20.87 -35.82
C LYS A 115 11.58 19.66 -35.44
N LYS A 116 11.91 18.89 -36.48
CA LYS A 116 12.94 17.85 -36.57
C LYS A 116 14.30 18.37 -36.07
N PHE A 117 15.09 17.53 -35.40
CA PHE A 117 16.52 17.36 -35.71
C PHE A 117 17.03 16.00 -35.15
N ALA A 118 17.85 15.34 -35.96
CA ALA A 118 18.39 14.01 -35.80
C ALA A 118 19.52 13.92 -34.75
N PRO A 119 19.88 12.72 -34.27
CA PRO A 119 20.98 12.52 -33.34
C PRO A 119 22.34 12.39 -34.04
N SER A 120 23.32 13.20 -33.64
CA SER A 120 24.73 13.01 -33.99
C SER A 120 25.42 12.15 -32.92
N SER A 121 25.90 10.98 -33.33
CA SER A 121 26.83 10.15 -32.56
C SER A 121 28.26 10.63 -32.76
N PRO A 122 29.07 10.82 -31.70
CA PRO A 122 30.51 10.90 -31.86
C PRO A 122 31.17 9.53 -31.73
N SER A 123 31.99 9.24 -32.74
CA SER A 123 32.92 8.11 -32.83
C SER A 123 34.09 8.27 -31.83
N PRO A 124 34.57 7.21 -31.17
CA PRO A 124 35.74 7.28 -30.29
C PRO A 124 37.05 7.15 -31.08
N GLN A 125 37.96 8.12 -30.89
CA GLN A 125 39.35 8.02 -31.34
C GLN A 125 40.19 7.13 -30.39
N PRO A 126 41.19 6.39 -30.92
CA PRO A 126 42.15 5.65 -30.12
C PRO A 126 43.27 6.58 -29.64
N ALA A 127 43.36 6.82 -28.32
CA ALA A 127 44.47 7.56 -27.74
C ALA A 127 45.62 6.60 -27.38
N SER A 128 46.75 6.91 -28.01
CA SER A 128 48.11 6.43 -27.84
C SER A 128 48.61 6.31 -26.40
N SER A 129 49.35 5.24 -26.15
CA SER A 129 50.22 5.01 -24.99
C SER A 129 51.30 6.11 -24.86
N PRO A 130 51.61 6.58 -23.64
CA PRO A 130 52.87 7.24 -23.37
C PRO A 130 53.84 6.36 -22.57
N ALA A 131 55.10 6.55 -22.96
CA ALA A 131 56.35 5.97 -22.52
C ALA A 131 56.58 5.80 -21.01
N LEU A 132 57.36 4.77 -20.70
CA LEU A 132 58.07 4.56 -19.44
C LEU A 132 58.93 5.78 -19.08
N SER A 133 58.79 6.26 -17.84
CA SER A 133 59.76 7.10 -17.16
C SER A 133 60.31 6.36 -15.92
N PRO A 134 61.61 6.48 -15.61
CA PRO A 134 62.29 5.73 -14.56
C PRO A 134 61.89 6.19 -13.14
N PRO A 135 62.08 5.32 -12.10
CA PRO A 135 61.65 5.61 -10.74
C PRO A 135 62.56 6.64 -10.06
N PRO A 136 62.00 7.69 -9.40
CA PRO A 136 62.78 8.58 -8.57
C PRO A 136 63.16 7.91 -7.23
N SER A 137 64.43 8.07 -6.91
CA SER A 137 65.12 7.61 -5.70
C SER A 137 64.46 8.07 -4.39
N LYS A 138 64.43 7.14 -3.45
CA LYS A 138 64.02 7.26 -2.05
C LYS A 138 64.67 8.47 -1.36
N ARG A 139 63.85 9.43 -0.93
CA ARG A 139 64.13 10.29 0.23
C ARG A 139 62.91 10.20 1.16
N PHE A 140 63.10 9.54 2.30
CA PHE A 140 62.13 9.50 3.39
C PHE A 140 62.22 10.81 4.17
N PRO A 141 61.18 11.68 4.17
CA PRO A 141 61.12 12.75 5.14
C PRO A 141 60.68 12.17 6.49
N LEU A 142 61.53 12.37 7.51
CA LEU A 142 61.16 12.28 8.92
C LEU A 142 60.03 13.29 9.20
N TRP A 143 58.78 12.85 9.01
CA TRP A 143 57.57 13.63 9.33
C TRP A 143 56.49 12.76 10.00
N PHE A 144 56.90 11.74 10.76
CA PHE A 144 55.97 10.79 11.39
C PHE A 144 55.64 11.08 12.88
N GLY A 145 56.11 12.20 13.45
CA GLY A 145 55.85 12.53 14.85
C GLY A 145 54.46 13.10 15.16
N GLY A 146 53.79 13.76 14.20
CA GLY A 146 52.52 14.46 14.44
C GLY A 146 51.26 13.61 14.18
N ALA A 147 51.33 12.64 13.27
CA ALA A 147 50.15 11.89 12.83
C ALA A 147 49.65 10.87 13.87
N LEU A 148 50.55 10.29 14.67
CA LEU A 148 50.21 9.33 15.72
C LEU A 148 49.43 9.98 16.89
N GLY A 149 49.77 11.21 17.27
CA GLY A 149 49.08 11.93 18.34
C GLY A 149 47.61 12.24 17.99
N ILE A 150 47.36 12.70 16.75
CA ILE A 150 46.00 12.97 16.27
C ILE A 150 45.19 11.67 16.19
N PHE A 151 45.81 10.56 15.78
CA PHE A 151 45.12 9.28 15.68
C PHE A 151 44.68 8.75 17.05
N VAL A 152 45.51 8.89 18.08
CA VAL A 152 45.16 8.48 19.46
C VAL A 152 44.05 9.38 20.03
N VAL A 153 44.08 10.69 19.77
CA VAL A 153 43.00 11.60 20.20
C VAL A 153 41.69 11.31 19.47
N LEU A 154 41.71 11.01 18.17
CA LEU A 154 40.52 10.63 17.41
C LEU A 154 39.95 9.28 17.83
N ILE A 155 40.80 8.29 18.15
CA ILE A 155 40.36 7.00 18.70
C ILE A 155 39.77 7.19 20.10
N ALA A 156 40.42 7.95 20.97
CA ALA A 156 39.88 8.26 22.30
C ALA A 156 38.56 9.01 22.20
N PHE A 157 38.42 9.95 21.26
CA PHE A 157 37.16 10.64 21.00
C PHE A 157 36.08 9.68 20.49
N PHE A 158 36.40 8.74 19.60
CA PHE A 158 35.44 7.74 19.10
C PHE A 158 35.05 6.69 20.16
N LEU A 159 35.96 6.35 21.08
CA LEU A 159 35.71 5.38 22.14
C LEU A 159 35.04 5.99 23.37
N LEU A 160 35.31 7.26 23.69
CA LEU A 160 34.65 8.00 24.75
C LEU A 160 33.41 8.77 24.27
N TRP A 161 33.14 8.89 22.96
CA TRP A 161 31.86 9.39 22.49
C TRP A 161 30.80 8.38 22.92
N PRO A 162 29.96 8.73 23.91
CA PRO A 162 28.96 7.80 24.39
C PRO A 162 28.13 7.41 23.16
N SER A 163 28.16 6.13 22.81
CA SER A 163 27.26 5.53 21.85
C SER A 163 25.88 5.56 22.48
N SER A 164 25.34 6.77 22.57
CA SER A 164 24.00 7.07 23.05
C SER A 164 23.09 6.12 22.31
N PRO A 165 22.28 5.31 23.03
CA PRO A 165 21.45 4.28 22.44
C PRO A 165 20.78 4.86 21.22
N SER A 166 21.17 4.31 20.06
CA SER A 166 20.97 4.85 18.72
C SER A 166 19.70 5.68 18.67
N SER A 167 19.77 6.96 18.29
CA SER A 167 18.61 7.85 18.17
C SER A 167 17.42 7.22 17.43
N LYS A 168 17.68 6.20 16.59
CA LYS A 168 16.70 5.31 15.98
C LYS A 168 15.91 4.46 16.98
N GLN A 169 16.55 3.80 17.93
CA GLN A 169 15.91 2.96 18.95
C GLN A 169 15.04 3.80 19.88
N GLN A 170 15.56 4.95 20.34
CA GLN A 170 14.78 5.87 21.16
C GLN A 170 13.56 6.41 20.40
N TRP A 171 13.71 6.75 19.13
CA TRP A 171 12.59 7.17 18.29
C TRP A 171 11.58 6.04 18.07
N GLN A 172 12.04 4.81 17.84
CA GLN A 172 11.20 3.63 17.65
C GLN A 172 10.35 3.35 18.89
N GLU A 173 10.91 3.44 20.09
CA GLU A 173 10.15 3.31 21.35
C GLU A 173 9.08 4.40 21.48
N ARG A 174 9.42 5.66 21.19
CA ARG A 174 8.43 6.77 21.21
C ARG A 174 7.31 6.55 20.18
N TYR A 175 7.63 6.01 19.01
CA TYR A 175 6.63 5.66 17.99
C TYR A 175 5.69 4.55 18.47
N LEU A 176 6.24 3.48 19.06
CA LEU A 176 5.43 2.40 19.66
C LEU A 176 4.55 2.92 20.80
N GLN A 177 5.06 3.83 21.63
CA GLN A 177 4.30 4.45 22.70
C GLN A 177 3.11 5.27 22.16
N ALA A 178 3.28 6.02 21.07
CA ALA A 178 2.18 6.74 20.42
C ALA A 178 1.12 5.79 19.86
N LEU A 179 1.52 4.65 19.27
CA LEU A 179 0.57 3.62 18.81
C LEU A 179 -0.21 2.97 19.97
N ARG A 180 0.45 2.71 21.10
CA ARG A 180 -0.23 2.22 22.33
C ARG A 180 -1.22 3.26 22.87
N TYR A 181 -0.86 4.54 22.84
CA TYR A 181 -1.77 5.63 23.22
C TYR A 181 -3.01 5.69 22.33
N GLN A 182 -2.83 5.65 21.02
CA GLN A 182 -3.93 5.61 20.04
C GLN A 182 -4.90 4.46 20.30
N ARG A 183 -4.38 3.27 20.67
CA ARG A 183 -5.21 2.10 20.96
C ARG A 183 -5.99 2.23 22.27
N SER A 184 -5.39 2.86 23.29
CA SER A 184 -6.00 3.00 24.63
C SER A 184 -6.99 4.16 24.73
N HIS A 185 -6.85 5.20 23.89
CA HIS A 185 -7.67 6.42 23.97
C HIS A 185 -8.33 6.75 22.62
N PRO A 186 -9.22 5.89 22.07
CA PRO A 186 -9.72 6.03 20.70
C PRO A 186 -10.54 7.30 20.46
N THR A 187 -11.06 7.94 21.51
CA THR A 187 -11.84 9.19 21.44
C THR A 187 -10.99 10.46 21.53
N ASP A 188 -9.75 10.37 22.00
CA ASP A 188 -8.85 11.52 22.17
C ASP A 188 -8.04 11.82 20.90
N TYR A 189 -8.73 12.30 19.86
CA TYR A 189 -8.11 12.58 18.57
C TYR A 189 -7.04 13.67 18.64
N GLU A 190 -7.27 14.73 19.43
CA GLU A 190 -6.32 15.84 19.56
C GLU A 190 -5.06 15.41 20.32
N GLY A 191 -5.18 14.63 21.40
CA GLY A 191 -4.02 14.07 22.09
C GLY A 191 -3.21 13.11 21.21
N GLN A 192 -3.88 12.25 20.42
CA GLN A 192 -3.22 11.39 19.45
C GLN A 192 -2.45 12.20 18.40
N LYS A 193 -3.11 13.20 17.78
CA LYS A 193 -2.53 14.08 16.76
C LYS A 193 -1.31 14.82 17.28
N LYS A 194 -1.36 15.41 18.49
CA LYS A 194 -0.23 16.09 19.12
C LYS A 194 0.98 15.17 19.30
N ARG A 195 0.77 13.92 19.74
CA ARG A 195 1.86 12.93 19.91
C ARG A 195 2.51 12.57 18.57
N PHE A 196 1.72 12.31 17.53
CA PHE A 196 2.28 12.02 16.20
C PHE A 196 2.97 13.23 15.56
N LEU A 197 2.48 14.45 15.76
CA LEU A 197 3.16 15.67 15.30
C LEU A 197 4.52 15.87 16.00
N SER A 198 4.62 15.59 17.30
CA SER A 198 5.90 15.60 18.04
C SER A 198 6.89 14.54 17.52
N LEU A 199 6.40 13.38 17.09
CA LEU A 199 7.25 12.34 16.46
C LEU A 199 7.74 12.75 15.07
N LEU A 200 6.94 13.50 14.33
CA LEU A 200 7.27 13.93 12.97
C LEU A 200 8.46 14.90 12.95
N SER A 201 8.53 15.82 13.91
CA SER A 201 9.65 16.77 14.03
C SER A 201 10.96 16.12 14.45
N SER A 202 10.90 15.01 15.22
CA SER A 202 12.06 14.29 15.76
C SER A 202 12.49 13.08 14.94
N ALA A 203 11.87 12.83 13.78
CA ALA A 203 12.14 11.63 12.98
C ALA A 203 13.55 11.62 12.33
N PRO A 204 14.35 10.55 12.53
CA PRO A 204 15.75 10.48 12.13
C PRO A 204 15.96 10.22 10.62
N SER A 205 14.91 9.88 9.87
CA SER A 205 15.01 9.66 8.42
C SER A 205 13.72 10.04 7.69
N PRO A 206 13.79 10.34 6.38
CA PRO A 206 12.61 10.63 5.55
C PRO A 206 11.58 9.50 5.56
N ARG A 207 12.03 8.25 5.55
CA ARG A 207 11.15 7.07 5.59
C ARG A 207 10.27 7.04 6.84
N TRP A 208 10.83 7.36 8.00
CA TRP A 208 10.07 7.43 9.25
C TRP A 208 9.08 8.61 9.28
N ARG A 209 9.42 9.73 8.64
CA ARG A 209 8.49 10.86 8.48
C ARG A 209 7.28 10.50 7.64
N GLU A 210 7.47 9.73 6.57
CA GLU A 210 6.37 9.25 5.73
C GLU A 210 5.42 8.31 6.49
N GLU A 211 5.96 7.38 7.28
CA GLU A 211 5.16 6.47 8.09
C GLU A 211 4.29 7.26 9.11
N VAL A 212 4.87 8.24 9.81
CA VAL A 212 4.13 9.08 10.75
C VAL A 212 3.07 9.93 10.04
N ARG A 213 3.38 10.48 8.86
CA ARG A 213 2.38 11.20 8.03
C ARG A 213 1.22 10.30 7.65
N PHE A 214 1.49 9.05 7.30
CA PHE A 214 0.45 8.09 6.95
C PHE A 214 -0.49 7.78 8.12
N GLN A 215 0.06 7.66 9.34
CA GLN A 215 -0.77 7.51 10.54
C GLN A 215 -1.60 8.76 10.86
N LEU A 216 -1.03 9.96 10.71
CA LEU A 216 -1.77 11.22 10.83
C LEU A 216 -2.92 11.32 9.82
N LEU A 217 -2.68 10.94 8.55
CA LEU A 217 -3.71 10.88 7.52
C LEU A 217 -4.85 9.94 7.92
N ARG A 218 -4.54 8.74 8.41
CA ARG A 218 -5.56 7.79 8.91
C ARG A 218 -6.42 8.37 10.02
N LEU A 219 -5.81 9.07 10.98
CA LEU A 219 -6.55 9.76 12.05
C LEU A 219 -7.52 10.80 11.48
N THR A 220 -7.05 11.65 10.56
CA THR A 220 -7.92 12.69 9.96
C THR A 220 -9.06 12.13 9.11
N THR A 221 -8.83 11.05 8.36
CA THR A 221 -9.86 10.42 7.53
C THR A 221 -10.95 9.73 8.35
N SER A 222 -10.64 9.34 9.59
CA SER A 222 -11.59 8.66 10.48
C SER A 222 -12.54 9.65 11.15
N THR A 223 -12.13 10.92 11.30
CA THR A 223 -12.97 11.97 11.90
C THR A 223 -13.97 12.57 10.91
N SER A 224 -13.68 12.55 9.60
CA SER A 224 -14.55 13.20 8.60
C SER A 224 -15.81 12.43 8.24
N SER A 225 -16.04 11.24 8.81
CA SER A 225 -17.25 10.43 8.56
C SER A 225 -18.30 10.53 9.66
N SER A 226 -18.26 11.55 10.51
CA SER A 226 -19.29 11.75 11.54
C SER A 226 -20.61 12.27 10.91
N PRO A 227 -21.73 11.54 11.02
CA PRO A 227 -23.00 11.89 10.40
C PRO A 227 -23.81 12.81 11.32
N ASN A 228 -23.43 14.08 11.42
CA ASN A 228 -24.28 15.10 12.05
C ASN A 228 -24.80 16.06 10.99
N THR A 229 -25.69 15.56 10.15
CA THR A 229 -26.71 16.38 9.48
C THR A 229 -27.96 15.52 9.43
N ALA A 230 -28.76 15.60 10.51
CA ALA A 230 -30.11 15.07 10.50
C ALA A 230 -30.92 15.88 9.48
N LEU A 231 -31.09 15.31 8.27
CA LEU A 231 -32.10 15.76 7.33
C LEU A 231 -33.49 15.33 7.85
N PRO A 232 -34.50 16.21 7.86
CA PRO A 232 -35.86 15.82 8.22
C PRO A 232 -36.42 14.79 7.24
N SER A 233 -36.97 13.72 7.80
CA SER A 233 -37.52 12.56 7.08
C SER A 233 -38.83 12.92 6.36
N PRO A 234 -39.03 12.57 5.08
CA PRO A 234 -40.33 12.70 4.42
C PRO A 234 -41.26 11.54 4.81
N GLN A 235 -42.42 11.88 5.37
CA GLN A 235 -43.48 10.93 5.72
C GLN A 235 -43.98 10.20 4.46
N THR A 236 -43.82 8.88 4.44
CA THR A 236 -44.35 8.01 3.37
C THR A 236 -45.58 7.28 3.90
N LYS A 237 -46.75 7.54 3.30
CA LYS A 237 -48.02 6.87 3.60
C LYS A 237 -47.98 5.41 3.10
N GLU A 238 -48.43 4.49 3.95
CA GLU A 238 -48.66 3.08 3.64
C GLU A 238 -49.76 2.89 2.60
N ALA A 239 -49.52 1.98 1.64
CA ALA A 239 -50.54 1.44 0.74
C ALA A 239 -50.81 -0.05 1.06
N PRO A 240 -52.05 -0.53 0.92
CA PRO A 240 -52.46 -1.86 1.40
C PRO A 240 -52.08 -3.01 0.46
N ARG A 241 -51.81 -4.17 1.07
CA ARG A 241 -51.52 -5.46 0.42
C ARG A 241 -52.75 -6.07 -0.28
N PRO A 242 -52.60 -6.67 -1.47
CA PRO A 242 -53.55 -7.65 -1.98
C PRO A 242 -53.19 -9.09 -1.58
N LYS A 243 -54.24 -9.88 -1.29
CA LYS A 243 -54.20 -11.31 -0.98
C LYS A 243 -54.33 -12.14 -2.27
N GLY A 244 -53.50 -13.19 -2.35
CA GLY A 244 -53.88 -14.53 -2.82
C GLY A 244 -53.75 -14.83 -4.31
N GLU A 245 -52.95 -15.84 -4.66
CA GLU A 245 -53.33 -16.81 -5.71
C GLU A 245 -52.54 -18.13 -5.58
N LYS A 246 -53.28 -19.24 -5.63
CA LYS A 246 -52.80 -20.63 -5.67
C LYS A 246 -52.67 -21.02 -7.15
N THR A 247 -51.60 -21.70 -7.59
CA THR A 247 -51.73 -22.90 -8.47
C THR A 247 -50.40 -23.61 -8.81
N LYS A 248 -50.47 -24.95 -8.70
CA LYS A 248 -49.99 -26.03 -9.58
C LYS A 248 -48.49 -26.30 -9.82
N LYS A 249 -48.10 -27.54 -9.42
CA LYS A 249 -46.97 -28.35 -9.91
C LYS A 249 -47.15 -28.72 -11.40
N PRO A 250 -46.05 -28.94 -12.14
CA PRO A 250 -45.79 -30.28 -12.73
C PRO A 250 -44.29 -30.68 -12.67
N LEU A 251 -43.95 -31.91 -12.31
CA LEU A 251 -43.75 -33.10 -13.18
C LEU A 251 -42.33 -33.23 -13.79
N HIS A 252 -41.50 -33.98 -13.06
CA HIS A 252 -40.57 -35.04 -13.49
C HIS A 252 -39.81 -34.94 -14.84
N LYS A 253 -38.46 -34.96 -14.76
CA LYS A 253 -37.58 -35.81 -15.60
C LYS A 253 -36.33 -36.25 -14.82
N PRO A 254 -35.89 -37.51 -14.91
CA PRO A 254 -34.64 -37.96 -14.32
C PRO A 254 -33.50 -37.83 -15.35
N PHE A 255 -32.38 -37.22 -14.96
CA PHE A 255 -31.14 -37.30 -15.75
C PHE A 255 -30.06 -38.01 -14.92
N ARG A 256 -29.82 -39.28 -15.29
CA ARG A 256 -28.74 -40.11 -14.75
C ARG A 256 -27.40 -39.67 -15.35
N ASN A 257 -26.42 -39.51 -14.45
CA ASN A 257 -24.98 -39.81 -14.56
C ASN A 257 -24.18 -39.26 -15.76
N PHE A 258 -23.18 -38.41 -15.48
CA PHE A 258 -21.79 -38.70 -15.87
C PHE A 258 -20.76 -37.80 -15.14
N ARG A 259 -19.68 -38.44 -14.67
CA ARG A 259 -18.36 -37.93 -14.21
C ARG A 259 -18.21 -37.33 -12.82
N ARG A 260 -17.88 -38.24 -11.89
CA ARG A 260 -16.80 -38.05 -10.89
C ARG A 260 -15.54 -37.49 -11.58
N PHE A 261 -14.98 -36.38 -11.09
CA PHE A 261 -13.59 -36.26 -10.61
C PHE A 261 -13.21 -34.80 -10.25
N ARG A 262 -12.61 -34.67 -9.05
CA ARG A 262 -11.78 -33.56 -8.53
C ARG A 262 -12.47 -32.28 -8.07
N ASN A 263 -13.06 -32.41 -6.89
CA ASN A 263 -13.13 -31.34 -5.89
C ASN A 263 -11.69 -31.03 -5.37
N SER A 264 -11.10 -29.89 -5.74
CA SER A 264 -9.77 -29.43 -5.25
C SER A 264 -9.69 -27.91 -5.09
N LYS A 265 -10.78 -27.26 -4.67
CA LYS A 265 -10.84 -25.79 -4.59
C LYS A 265 -10.74 -25.20 -3.18
N ASN A 266 -10.40 -26.01 -2.18
CA ASN A 266 -10.13 -25.51 -0.83
C ASN A 266 -8.64 -25.66 -0.49
N PHE A 267 -7.79 -24.86 -1.13
CA PHE A 267 -6.45 -24.59 -0.62
C PHE A 267 -6.40 -23.11 -0.28
N THR A 268 -6.89 -22.78 0.91
CA THR A 268 -6.64 -21.50 1.56
C THR A 268 -5.14 -21.40 1.83
N PRO A 269 -4.43 -20.36 1.35
CA PRO A 269 -3.05 -20.14 1.74
C PRO A 269 -3.05 -19.58 3.18
N SER A 270 -3.25 -20.46 4.17
CA SER A 270 -3.20 -20.13 5.60
C SER A 270 -1.76 -20.02 6.14
N SER A 271 -0.81 -19.62 5.30
CA SER A 271 0.60 -19.49 5.67
C SER A 271 1.14 -18.14 5.20
N ALA A 272 0.70 -17.10 5.89
CA ALA A 272 1.45 -15.85 6.00
C ALA A 272 2.26 -15.86 7.32
N ARG A 273 2.77 -17.04 7.74
CA ARG A 273 3.75 -17.13 8.81
C ARG A 273 5.12 -16.79 8.20
N ASN A 274 5.75 -15.78 8.80
CA ASN A 274 7.14 -15.37 8.70
C ASN A 274 7.89 -15.82 7.44
N SER A 275 8.15 -14.88 6.53
CA SER A 275 8.99 -15.07 5.34
C SER A 275 10.41 -15.60 5.61
N ARG A 276 10.85 -15.60 6.88
CA ARG A 276 12.11 -16.20 7.33
C ARG A 276 12.01 -17.73 7.46
N ASP A 277 10.91 -18.25 8.00
CA ASP A 277 10.71 -19.70 8.18
C ASP A 277 10.59 -20.43 6.82
N ILE A 278 10.15 -19.72 5.78
CA ILE A 278 10.09 -20.22 4.40
C ILE A 278 11.49 -20.53 3.86
N GLN A 279 12.53 -19.85 4.35
CA GLN A 279 13.89 -20.06 3.90
C GLN A 279 14.55 -21.28 4.54
N ASP A 280 13.98 -21.94 5.54
CA ASP A 280 14.61 -23.10 6.20
C ASP A 280 13.94 -24.45 5.89
N ALA A 281 12.96 -24.44 4.99
CA ALA A 281 12.29 -25.66 4.56
C ALA A 281 13.28 -26.65 3.88
N PRO A 282 13.34 -27.93 4.32
CA PRO A 282 14.24 -28.93 3.75
C PRO A 282 13.83 -29.39 2.34
N TYR A 283 12.55 -29.23 1.99
CA TYR A 283 12.00 -29.65 0.71
C TYR A 283 11.48 -28.48 -0.14
N VAL A 284 11.74 -28.56 -1.45
CA VAL A 284 11.40 -27.52 -2.42
C VAL A 284 10.66 -28.14 -3.61
N GLY A 285 9.43 -27.68 -3.84
CA GLY A 285 8.54 -28.07 -4.92
C GLY A 285 8.64 -27.21 -6.17
N SER A 286 8.59 -27.89 -7.31
CA SER A 286 8.30 -27.31 -8.64
C SER A 286 6.81 -27.50 -9.01
N LYS A 287 6.46 -27.30 -10.28
CA LYS A 287 5.09 -27.54 -10.78
C LYS A 287 4.63 -29.00 -10.57
N PHE A 288 5.51 -29.98 -10.76
CA PHE A 288 5.12 -31.40 -10.74
C PHE A 288 5.93 -32.27 -9.76
N LYS A 289 7.16 -31.88 -9.44
CA LYS A 289 8.08 -32.67 -8.61
C LYS A 289 8.57 -31.87 -7.41
N TYR A 290 8.87 -32.54 -6.30
CA TYR A 290 9.57 -31.94 -5.16
C TYR A 290 10.97 -32.51 -5.02
N HIS A 291 11.87 -31.71 -4.45
CA HIS A 291 13.30 -31.93 -4.40
C HIS A 291 13.81 -31.65 -2.98
N ARG A 292 14.93 -32.27 -2.56
CA ARG A 292 15.73 -31.76 -1.44
C ARG A 292 16.35 -30.42 -1.83
N ARG A 293 16.54 -29.53 -0.86
CA ARG A 293 17.13 -28.19 -1.09
C ARG A 293 18.51 -28.22 -1.78
N SER A 294 19.30 -29.25 -1.52
CA SER A 294 20.62 -29.48 -2.13
C SER A 294 20.58 -29.97 -3.58
N CYS A 295 19.41 -30.30 -4.13
CA CYS A 295 19.30 -30.86 -5.47
C CYS A 295 19.68 -29.84 -6.56
N ARG A 296 20.55 -30.24 -7.49
CA ARG A 296 20.99 -29.40 -8.63
C ARG A 296 19.83 -28.83 -9.45
N ALA A 297 18.71 -29.55 -9.55
CA ALA A 297 17.52 -29.10 -10.26
C ALA A 297 16.86 -27.87 -9.62
N VAL A 298 16.98 -27.69 -8.30
CA VAL A 298 16.38 -26.55 -7.57
C VAL A 298 16.92 -25.22 -8.08
N LYS A 299 18.23 -25.14 -8.38
CA LYS A 299 18.87 -23.94 -8.94
C LYS A 299 18.29 -23.50 -10.29
N ARG A 300 17.66 -24.42 -11.03
CA ARG A 300 17.04 -24.14 -12.35
C ARG A 300 15.55 -23.82 -12.27
N ILE A 301 14.91 -23.98 -11.10
CA ILE A 301 13.49 -23.66 -10.93
C ILE A 301 13.32 -22.14 -10.88
N LYS A 302 12.43 -21.59 -11.71
CA LYS A 302 12.11 -20.16 -11.68
C LYS A 302 11.51 -19.76 -10.32
N LYS A 303 11.90 -18.61 -9.77
CA LYS A 303 11.51 -18.16 -8.41
C LYS A 303 10.01 -18.23 -8.12
N TRP A 304 9.17 -17.87 -9.09
CA TRP A 304 7.71 -17.88 -9.00
C TRP A 304 7.06 -19.28 -8.99
N ASN A 305 7.81 -20.32 -9.37
CA ASN A 305 7.37 -21.71 -9.34
C ASN A 305 7.90 -22.50 -8.14
N LEU A 306 8.72 -21.88 -7.29
CA LEU A 306 9.22 -22.48 -6.06
C LEU A 306 8.10 -22.49 -5.02
N ARG A 307 7.86 -23.67 -4.43
CA ARG A 307 7.08 -23.82 -3.19
C ARG A 307 7.94 -24.53 -2.17
N TYR A 308 7.90 -24.10 -0.92
CA TYR A 308 8.68 -24.69 0.16
C TYR A 308 7.75 -25.58 0.99
N PHE A 309 8.25 -26.75 1.40
CA PHE A 309 7.52 -27.72 2.21
C PHE A 309 8.38 -28.13 3.40
N SER A 310 7.77 -28.22 4.58
CA SER A 310 8.48 -28.61 5.80
C SER A 310 8.74 -30.11 5.83
N THR A 311 7.79 -30.91 5.32
CA THR A 311 7.90 -32.39 5.29
C THR A 311 7.59 -32.98 3.92
N LYS A 312 8.00 -34.24 3.70
CA LYS A 312 7.74 -34.98 2.46
C LYS A 312 6.25 -35.26 2.26
N GLU A 313 5.54 -35.57 3.35
CA GLU A 313 4.11 -35.88 3.35
C GLU A 313 3.29 -34.65 2.92
N GLU A 314 3.72 -33.44 3.30
CA GLU A 314 3.10 -32.19 2.88
C GLU A 314 3.21 -31.99 1.35
N ALA A 315 4.39 -32.30 0.79
CA ALA A 315 4.63 -32.21 -0.65
C ALA A 315 3.80 -33.23 -1.44
N GLU A 316 3.66 -34.46 -0.91
CA GLU A 316 2.86 -35.52 -1.52
C GLU A 316 1.35 -35.24 -1.44
N LYS A 317 0.88 -34.71 -0.30
CA LYS A 317 -0.49 -34.23 -0.13
C LYS A 317 -0.81 -33.07 -1.10
N ALA A 318 0.18 -32.26 -1.44
CA ALA A 318 0.07 -31.24 -2.49
C ALA A 318 0.12 -31.81 -3.93
N GLY A 319 0.16 -33.14 -4.09
CA GLY A 319 0.14 -33.84 -5.38
C GLY A 319 1.46 -33.79 -6.14
N LYS A 320 2.58 -33.56 -5.46
CA LYS A 320 3.91 -33.51 -6.07
C LYS A 320 4.56 -34.89 -6.03
N LYS A 321 5.27 -35.26 -7.10
CA LYS A 321 6.03 -36.52 -7.15
C LYS A 321 7.46 -36.32 -6.64
N PRO A 322 8.07 -37.30 -5.96
CA PRO A 322 9.48 -37.19 -5.55
C PRO A 322 10.39 -37.10 -6.78
N CYS A 323 11.44 -36.29 -6.68
CA CYS A 323 12.46 -36.24 -7.73
C CYS A 323 13.29 -37.52 -7.73
N ARG A 324 13.35 -38.20 -8.88
CA ARG A 324 14.13 -39.44 -9.07
C ARG A 324 15.63 -39.28 -8.80
N ALA A 325 16.18 -38.08 -8.98
CA ALA A 325 17.62 -37.83 -8.82
C ALA A 325 18.03 -37.64 -7.35
N CYS A 326 17.21 -36.96 -6.54
CA CYS A 326 17.55 -36.71 -5.13
C CYS A 326 16.84 -37.64 -4.15
N LYS A 327 15.90 -38.49 -4.61
CA LYS A 327 15.11 -39.46 -3.82
C LYS A 327 14.83 -38.95 -2.41
N PRO A 328 14.08 -37.83 -2.32
CA PRO A 328 14.00 -37.00 -1.13
C PRO A 328 13.52 -37.76 0.10
#